data_AF-A0A168QFB0-F1
#
_entry.id   AF-A0A168QFB0-F1
#
_cell.length_a   1.000
_cell.length_b   1.000
_cell.length_c   1.000
_cell.angle_alpha   90.00
_cell.angle_beta   90.00
_cell.angle_gamma   90.00
#
_symmetry.space_group_name_H-M   'P 1'
#
loop_
_entity.id
_entity.type
_entity.pdbx_description
1 polymer ?
#
loop_
_entity_poly.entity_id
_entity_poly.type
_entity_poly.pdbx_seq_one_letter_code
_entity_poly.pdbx_strand_id
1 'polypeptide(L)'
;MMPTNDAATWQSIALVTEELQTLMTEHLRMKMEGTLDDDILESEQGQTLLDAIDKIKDLHSQAYGSTRDSKQQTAEAKDDMDDKQVGLQNVMYEKRHIVEEIVKCREFRSVYQHVDLISLEDFLARAPEHYLQDKENHHTLMINRLRFEQDERTSYKEEEERLQLERQGLIKENRKVQEKLDRFDKLLDDFVLAINPMEEALQEEDKKAVVSAGDAMEVDDEQRDQHAEPSQTNGQLSTQQSDNDVQMMD
;
A
#
# COMPACT_ATOMS: atom_id res chain seq x y z
N MET A 1 22.68 -47.19 -19.41
CA MET A 1 22.91 -48.30 -20.37
C MET A 1 21.68 -49.18 -20.25
N MET A 2 20.81 -49.23 -21.26
CA MET A 2 19.56 -50.01 -21.18
C MET A 2 19.90 -51.50 -21.11
N PRO A 3 19.17 -52.34 -20.33
CA PRO A 3 19.43 -53.76 -20.26
C PRO A 3 19.19 -54.37 -21.64
N THR A 4 20.29 -54.75 -22.28
CA THR A 4 20.30 -55.34 -23.62
C THR A 4 19.73 -56.74 -23.55
N ASN A 5 18.49 -56.87 -24.02
CA ASN A 5 17.94 -58.05 -24.67
C ASN A 5 18.47 -59.42 -24.14
N ASP A 6 17.85 -59.90 -23.06
CA ASP A 6 17.97 -61.27 -22.54
C ASP A 6 17.49 -62.36 -23.55
N ALA A 7 17.19 -62.03 -24.81
CA ALA A 7 16.76 -63.01 -25.80
C ALA A 7 17.73 -64.21 -25.92
N ALA A 8 19.04 -63.99 -25.74
CA ALA A 8 20.03 -65.06 -25.77
C ALA A 8 19.94 -66.00 -24.56
N THR A 9 19.65 -65.48 -23.35
CA THR A 9 19.49 -66.29 -22.14
C THR A 9 18.19 -67.08 -22.21
N TRP A 10 17.11 -66.48 -22.68
CA TRP A 10 15.83 -67.16 -22.93
C TRP A 10 15.93 -68.25 -24.01
N GLN A 11 16.66 -68.00 -25.10
CA GLN A 11 16.94 -69.01 -26.13
C GLN A 11 17.77 -70.18 -25.57
N SER A 12 18.76 -69.89 -24.74
CA SER A 12 19.60 -70.91 -24.11
C SER A 12 18.80 -71.76 -23.11
N ILE A 13 17.93 -71.15 -22.31
CA ILE A 13 17.02 -71.87 -21.40
C ILE A 13 16.06 -72.76 -22.19
N ALA A 14 15.47 -72.25 -23.29
CA ALA A 14 14.58 -73.02 -24.14
C ALA A 14 15.27 -74.26 -24.73
N LEU A 15 16.49 -74.09 -25.26
CA LEU A 15 17.28 -75.19 -25.82
C LEU A 15 17.61 -76.27 -24.78
N VAL A 16 18.11 -75.88 -23.60
CA VAL A 16 18.47 -76.84 -22.54
C VAL A 16 17.23 -77.56 -21.99
N THR A 17 16.08 -76.89 -21.97
CA THR A 17 14.82 -77.52 -21.53
C THR A 17 14.34 -78.56 -22.54
N GLU A 18 14.52 -78.32 -23.84
CA GLU A 18 14.21 -79.27 -24.91
C GLU A 18 15.17 -80.49 -24.89
N GLU A 19 16.46 -80.25 -24.66
CA GLU A 19 17.47 -81.29 -24.43
C GLU A 19 17.10 -82.15 -23.21
N LEU A 20 16.75 -81.52 -22.09
CA LEU A 20 16.33 -82.21 -20.87
C LEU A 20 15.05 -83.04 -21.09
N GLN A 21 14.06 -82.48 -21.79
CA GLN A 21 12.82 -83.19 -22.10
C GLN A 21 13.09 -84.45 -22.92
N THR A 22 13.98 -84.36 -23.91
CA THR A 22 14.38 -85.49 -24.75
C THR A 22 15.07 -86.57 -23.92
N LEU A 23 16.04 -86.19 -23.08
CA LEU A 23 16.76 -87.09 -22.18
C LEU A 23 15.81 -87.78 -21.16
N MET A 24 14.90 -87.03 -20.56
CA MET A 24 13.90 -87.59 -19.64
C MET A 24 12.96 -88.57 -20.33
N THR A 25 12.51 -88.26 -21.54
CA THR A 25 11.61 -89.13 -22.31
C THR A 25 12.30 -90.45 -22.69
N GLU A 26 13.57 -90.38 -23.08
CA GLU A 26 14.38 -91.56 -23.40
C GLU A 26 14.65 -92.42 -22.16
N HIS A 27 15.01 -91.79 -21.04
CA HIS A 27 15.21 -92.50 -19.78
C HIS A 27 13.92 -93.17 -19.28
N LEU A 28 12.75 -92.52 -19.45
CA LEU A 28 11.45 -93.12 -19.15
C LEU A 28 11.12 -94.29 -20.07
N ARG A 29 11.48 -94.23 -21.36
CA ARG A 29 11.35 -95.34 -22.31
C ARG A 29 12.18 -96.54 -21.89
N MET A 30 13.45 -96.32 -21.55
CA MET A 30 14.37 -97.38 -21.06
C MET A 30 13.87 -98.03 -19.76
N LYS A 31 13.26 -97.23 -18.87
CA LYS A 31 12.60 -97.73 -17.66
C LYS A 31 11.41 -98.65 -17.95
N MET A 32 10.60 -98.33 -18.97
CA MET A 32 9.45 -99.16 -19.37
C MET A 32 9.86 -100.46 -20.06
N GLU A 33 10.96 -100.44 -20.83
CA GLU A 33 11.51 -101.62 -21.51
C GLU A 33 12.34 -102.53 -20.56
N GLY A 34 12.53 -102.12 -19.31
CA GLY A 34 13.27 -102.90 -18.30
C GLY A 34 14.78 -103.02 -18.58
N THR A 35 15.32 -102.15 -19.44
CA THR A 35 16.74 -102.10 -19.85
C THR A 35 17.52 -101.03 -19.07
N LEU A 36 16.93 -100.54 -17.97
CA LEU A 36 17.54 -99.51 -17.14
C LEU A 36 18.43 -100.17 -16.08
N ASP A 37 19.68 -99.73 -15.97
CA ASP A 37 20.60 -100.17 -14.92
C ASP A 37 20.03 -99.85 -13.53
N ASP A 38 20.26 -100.74 -12.55
CA ASP A 38 19.82 -100.55 -11.15
C ASP A 38 20.51 -99.32 -10.50
N ASP A 39 21.74 -98.99 -10.94
CA ASP A 39 22.53 -97.85 -10.48
C ASP A 39 22.41 -96.63 -11.42
N ILE A 40 21.20 -96.10 -11.52
CA ILE A 40 20.83 -94.96 -12.39
C ILE A 40 21.75 -93.73 -12.22
N LEU A 41 22.28 -93.51 -11.02
CA LEU A 41 23.12 -92.35 -10.70
C LEU A 41 24.58 -92.49 -11.17
N GLU A 42 25.08 -93.72 -11.38
CA GLU A 42 26.45 -93.97 -11.85
C GLU A 42 26.51 -94.23 -13.36
N SER A 43 25.35 -94.43 -14.00
CA SER A 43 25.25 -94.55 -15.45
C SER A 43 25.60 -93.23 -16.15
N GLU A 44 26.32 -93.31 -17.28
CA GLU A 44 26.67 -92.18 -18.13
C GLU A 44 25.42 -91.34 -18.49
N GLN A 45 24.28 -92.01 -18.71
CA GLN A 45 23.01 -91.37 -19.04
C GLN A 45 22.39 -90.62 -17.85
N GLY A 46 22.55 -91.15 -16.63
CA GLY A 46 22.10 -90.47 -15.40
C GLY A 46 22.92 -89.23 -15.08
N GLN A 47 24.25 -89.28 -15.31
CA GLN A 47 25.11 -88.11 -15.14
C GLN A 47 24.76 -87.00 -16.14
N THR A 48 24.53 -87.33 -17.41
CA THR A 48 24.11 -86.32 -18.41
C THR A 48 22.77 -85.65 -18.08
N LEU A 49 21.84 -86.40 -17.46
CA LEU A 49 20.56 -85.86 -16.98
C LEU A 49 20.76 -84.87 -15.83
N LEU A 50 21.63 -85.20 -14.86
CA LEU A 50 21.97 -84.32 -13.75
C LEU A 50 22.68 -83.05 -14.23
N ASP A 51 23.62 -83.18 -15.15
CA ASP A 51 24.35 -82.05 -15.74
C ASP A 51 23.38 -81.07 -16.47
N ALA A 52 22.39 -81.61 -17.18
CA ALA A 52 21.35 -80.79 -17.83
C ALA A 52 20.46 -80.06 -16.80
N ILE A 53 20.10 -80.72 -15.69
CA ILE A 53 19.33 -80.10 -14.61
C ILE A 53 20.13 -78.97 -13.93
N ASP A 54 21.41 -79.19 -13.66
CA ASP A 54 22.26 -78.18 -13.01
C ASP A 54 22.50 -76.98 -13.94
N LYS A 55 22.67 -77.21 -15.25
CA LYS A 55 22.73 -76.14 -16.26
C LYS A 55 21.47 -75.26 -16.26
N ILE A 56 20.28 -75.84 -16.09
CA ILE A 56 19.03 -75.06 -15.99
C ILE A 56 19.00 -74.24 -14.70
N LYS A 57 19.41 -74.81 -13.56
CA LYS A 57 19.45 -74.09 -12.29
C LYS A 57 20.42 -72.90 -12.35
N ASP A 58 21.58 -73.08 -12.98
CA ASP A 58 22.57 -72.02 -13.16
C ASP A 58 22.02 -70.89 -14.04
N LEU A 59 21.41 -71.23 -15.18
CA LEU A 59 20.76 -70.25 -16.06
C LEU A 59 19.60 -69.52 -15.35
N HIS A 60 18.82 -70.21 -14.54
CA HIS A 60 17.74 -69.61 -13.74
C HIS A 60 18.29 -68.63 -12.70
N SER A 61 19.32 -69.02 -11.96
CA SER A 61 19.99 -68.17 -10.98
C SER A 61 20.57 -66.91 -11.64
N GLN A 62 21.21 -67.07 -12.80
CA GLN A 62 21.75 -65.96 -13.59
C GLN A 62 20.65 -65.00 -14.06
N ALA A 63 19.55 -65.51 -14.63
CA ALA A 63 18.43 -64.69 -15.10
C ALA A 63 17.74 -63.95 -13.93
N TYR A 64 17.56 -64.63 -12.80
CA TYR A 64 16.99 -64.02 -11.60
C TYR A 64 17.91 -62.93 -11.02
N GLY A 65 19.23 -63.17 -11.01
CA GLY A 65 20.24 -62.19 -10.63
C GLY A 65 20.19 -60.94 -11.50
N SER A 66 20.22 -61.11 -12.84
CA SER A 66 20.09 -60.01 -13.81
C SER A 66 18.82 -59.18 -13.58
N THR A 67 17.68 -59.86 -13.39
CA THR A 67 16.39 -59.19 -13.11
C THR A 67 16.44 -58.40 -11.80
N ARG A 68 17.02 -58.97 -10.75
CA ARG A 68 17.16 -58.30 -9.45
C ARG A 68 18.06 -57.08 -9.55
N ASP A 69 19.19 -57.20 -10.24
CA ASP A 69 20.16 -56.12 -10.43
C ASP A 69 19.55 -54.99 -11.27
N SER A 70 18.80 -55.31 -12.32
CA SER A 70 18.07 -54.31 -13.12
C SER A 70 17.00 -53.58 -12.30
N LYS A 71 16.27 -54.29 -11.44
CA LYS A 71 15.31 -53.68 -10.50
C LYS A 71 16.01 -52.75 -9.52
N GLN A 72 17.13 -53.18 -8.95
CA GLN A 72 17.92 -52.40 -8.01
C GLN A 72 18.46 -51.13 -8.67
N GLN A 73 19.07 -51.23 -9.85
CA GLN A 73 19.58 -50.08 -10.60
C GLN A 73 18.46 -49.08 -10.95
N THR A 74 17.27 -49.58 -11.29
CA THR A 74 16.12 -48.72 -11.60
C THR A 74 15.59 -48.03 -10.34
N ALA A 75 15.60 -48.71 -9.19
CA ALA A 75 15.22 -48.14 -7.91
C ALA A 75 16.20 -47.03 -7.48
N GLU A 76 17.52 -47.29 -7.55
CA GLU A 76 18.55 -46.30 -7.25
C GLU A 76 18.46 -45.07 -8.16
N ALA A 77 18.30 -45.28 -9.47
CA ALA A 77 18.14 -44.17 -10.41
C ALA A 77 16.86 -43.36 -10.16
N LYS A 78 15.81 -44.00 -9.64
CA LYS A 78 14.56 -43.33 -9.24
C LYS A 78 14.77 -42.53 -7.96
N ASP A 79 15.42 -43.09 -6.96
CA ASP A 79 15.70 -42.39 -5.69
C ASP A 79 16.56 -41.14 -5.95
N ASP A 80 17.61 -41.26 -6.79
CA ASP A 80 18.43 -40.12 -7.24
C ASP A 80 17.62 -39.04 -7.96
N MET A 81 16.59 -39.43 -8.72
CA MET A 81 15.70 -38.51 -9.41
C MET A 81 14.79 -37.79 -8.41
N ASP A 82 14.23 -38.52 -7.45
CA ASP A 82 13.34 -37.99 -6.43
C ASP A 82 14.09 -36.99 -5.53
N ASP A 83 15.34 -37.27 -5.16
CA ASP A 83 16.21 -36.35 -4.41
C ASP A 83 16.45 -35.04 -5.17
N LYS A 84 16.73 -35.13 -6.48
CA LYS A 84 16.88 -33.94 -7.35
C LYS A 84 15.57 -33.16 -7.48
N GLN A 85 14.43 -33.86 -7.51
CA GLN A 85 13.12 -33.22 -7.59
C GLN A 85 12.81 -32.41 -6.32
N VAL A 86 13.15 -32.94 -5.14
CA VAL A 86 13.05 -32.20 -3.87
C VAL A 86 13.97 -30.97 -3.90
N GLY A 87 15.21 -31.14 -4.36
CA GLY A 87 16.15 -30.02 -4.53
C GLY A 87 15.60 -28.93 -5.46
N LEU A 88 15.01 -29.30 -6.59
CA LEU A 88 14.37 -28.37 -7.51
C LEU A 88 13.20 -27.63 -6.86
N GLN A 89 12.35 -28.33 -6.10
CA GLN A 89 11.23 -27.72 -5.40
C GLN A 89 11.69 -26.68 -4.37
N ASN A 90 12.77 -26.97 -3.63
CA ASN A 90 13.36 -26.02 -2.69
C ASN A 90 13.84 -24.73 -3.38
N VAL A 91 14.57 -24.86 -4.49
CA VAL A 91 15.05 -23.69 -5.25
C VAL A 91 13.89 -22.91 -5.87
N MET A 92 12.85 -23.59 -6.36
CA MET A 92 11.65 -22.93 -6.88
C MET A 92 10.91 -22.14 -5.80
N TYR A 93 10.85 -22.67 -4.58
CA TYR A 93 10.28 -21.96 -3.43
C TYR A 93 11.11 -20.72 -3.07
N GLU A 94 12.44 -20.87 -2.98
CA GLU A 94 13.35 -19.76 -2.70
C GLU A 94 13.22 -18.65 -3.75
N LYS A 95 13.23 -19.01 -5.05
CA LYS A 95 13.01 -18.06 -6.14
C LYS A 95 11.70 -17.31 -5.97
N ARG A 96 10.60 -18.02 -5.68
CA ARG A 96 9.28 -17.39 -5.49
C ARG A 96 9.32 -16.40 -4.34
N HIS A 97 9.85 -16.80 -3.18
CA HIS A 97 9.97 -15.95 -2.00
C HIS A 97 10.79 -14.68 -2.30
N ILE A 98 11.94 -14.82 -2.97
CA ILE A 98 12.77 -13.66 -3.35
C ILE A 98 12.02 -12.74 -4.30
N VAL A 99 11.30 -13.27 -5.28
CA VAL A 99 10.50 -12.47 -6.22
C VAL A 99 9.40 -11.71 -5.49
N GLU A 100 8.68 -12.37 -4.58
CA GLU A 100 7.65 -11.73 -3.75
C GLU A 100 8.24 -10.60 -2.90
N GLU A 101 9.43 -10.82 -2.30
CA GLU A 101 10.10 -9.81 -1.50
C GLU A 101 10.59 -8.63 -2.37
N ILE A 102 11.11 -8.89 -3.57
CA ILE A 102 11.48 -7.84 -4.54
C ILE A 102 10.26 -6.99 -4.91
N VAL A 103 9.09 -7.61 -5.11
CA VAL A 103 7.86 -6.87 -5.40
C VAL A 103 7.50 -5.97 -4.22
N LYS A 104 7.50 -6.47 -2.98
CA LYS A 104 7.26 -5.65 -1.79
C LYS A 104 8.25 -4.49 -1.67
N CYS A 105 9.54 -4.74 -1.90
CA CYS A 105 10.55 -3.69 -1.86
C CYS A 105 10.36 -2.64 -2.96
N ARG A 106 9.86 -3.03 -4.14
CA ARG A 106 9.55 -2.10 -5.25
C ARG A 106 8.25 -1.32 -5.03
N GLU A 107 7.29 -1.92 -4.35
CA GLU A 107 6.03 -1.29 -3.95
C GLU A 107 6.22 -0.28 -2.80
N PHE A 108 7.40 -0.25 -2.17
CA PHE A 108 7.72 0.75 -1.17
C PHE A 108 7.59 2.16 -1.74
N ARG A 109 6.52 2.85 -1.33
CA ARG A 109 6.29 4.26 -1.60
C ARG A 109 6.82 5.08 -0.42
N SER A 110 7.88 5.82 -0.66
CA SER A 110 8.39 6.80 0.30
C SER A 110 7.52 8.06 0.30
N VAL A 111 7.24 8.60 1.48
CA VAL A 111 6.37 9.78 1.69
C VAL A 111 6.72 10.97 0.77
N TYR A 112 8.00 11.18 0.46
CA TYR A 112 8.42 12.29 -0.40
C TYR A 112 7.87 12.24 -1.84
N GLN A 113 7.41 11.07 -2.33
CA GLN A 113 6.82 10.95 -3.67
C GLN A 113 5.47 11.66 -3.80
N HIS A 114 4.82 12.00 -2.68
CA HIS A 114 3.53 12.68 -2.64
C HIS A 114 3.64 14.14 -2.19
N VAL A 115 4.86 14.64 -1.93
CA VAL A 115 5.06 16.02 -1.52
C VAL A 115 5.18 16.89 -2.76
N ASP A 116 4.32 17.90 -2.85
CA ASP A 116 4.46 18.95 -3.85
C ASP A 116 5.74 19.75 -3.56
N LEU A 117 6.65 19.74 -4.51
CA LEU A 117 7.96 20.39 -4.42
C LEU A 117 8.07 21.47 -5.50
N ILE A 118 8.69 22.61 -5.15
CA ILE A 118 9.06 23.66 -6.12
C ILE A 118 9.78 23.11 -7.34
N SER A 119 9.54 23.66 -8.53
CA SER A 119 10.14 23.16 -9.77
C SER A 119 11.68 23.13 -9.70
N LEU A 120 12.32 22.26 -10.51
CA LEU A 120 13.79 22.19 -10.52
C LEU A 120 14.44 23.51 -10.96
N GLU A 121 13.79 24.25 -11.85
CA GLU A 121 14.27 25.56 -12.32
C GLU A 121 14.23 26.59 -11.20
N ASP A 122 13.11 26.67 -10.47
CA ASP A 122 12.97 27.57 -9.32
C ASP A 122 13.92 27.22 -8.19
N PHE A 123 14.12 25.92 -7.92
CA PHE A 123 15.09 25.46 -6.94
C PHE A 123 16.51 25.90 -7.32
N LEU A 124 16.94 25.70 -8.57
CA LEU A 124 18.28 26.10 -8.99
C LEU A 124 18.49 27.63 -8.98
N ALA A 125 17.42 28.41 -9.14
CA ALA A 125 17.47 29.87 -9.11
C ALA A 125 17.48 30.45 -7.68
N ARG A 126 16.73 29.84 -6.75
CA ARG A 126 16.53 30.36 -5.38
C ARG A 126 17.43 29.70 -4.34
N ALA A 127 17.88 28.47 -4.56
CA ALA A 127 18.61 27.73 -3.55
C ALA A 127 20.03 28.31 -3.33
N PRO A 128 20.42 28.52 -2.08
CA PRO A 128 21.79 28.86 -1.70
C PRO A 128 22.83 27.82 -2.16
N GLU A 129 24.09 28.27 -2.30
CA GLU A 129 25.19 27.47 -2.87
C GLU A 129 25.50 26.18 -2.09
N HIS A 130 25.19 26.10 -0.79
CA HIS A 130 25.38 24.88 -0.01
C HIS A 130 24.37 23.76 -0.34
N TYR A 131 23.18 24.10 -0.85
CA TYR A 131 22.21 23.10 -1.36
C TYR A 131 22.50 22.68 -2.81
N LEU A 132 23.36 23.42 -3.49
CA LEU A 132 23.74 23.19 -4.90
C LEU A 132 24.98 22.30 -5.04
N GLN A 133 25.42 21.65 -3.97
CA GLN A 133 26.53 20.69 -3.99
C GLN A 133 26.10 19.37 -4.63
N ASP A 134 27.01 18.74 -5.40
CA ASP A 134 26.88 17.40 -5.97
C ASP A 134 25.60 17.20 -6.83
N LYS A 135 25.34 18.16 -7.74
CA LYS A 135 24.18 18.15 -8.66
C LYS A 135 24.18 16.98 -9.65
N GLU A 136 25.31 16.33 -9.85
CA GLU A 136 25.45 15.22 -10.80
C GLU A 136 24.72 13.96 -10.30
N ASN A 137 24.63 13.79 -8.98
CA ASN A 137 23.89 12.69 -8.39
C ASN A 137 22.43 13.08 -8.13
N HIS A 138 21.51 12.48 -8.89
CA HIS A 138 20.06 12.73 -8.76
C HIS A 138 19.53 12.49 -7.32
N HIS A 139 20.06 11.50 -6.60
CA HIS A 139 19.64 11.23 -5.23
C HIS A 139 20.06 12.35 -4.28
N THR A 140 21.32 12.78 -4.37
CA THR A 140 21.84 13.90 -3.58
C THR A 140 21.08 15.19 -3.89
N LEU A 141 20.82 15.46 -5.17
CA LEU A 141 20.02 16.60 -5.61
C LEU A 141 18.60 16.59 -5.01
N MET A 142 17.93 15.43 -5.00
CA MET A 142 16.60 15.30 -4.41
C MET A 142 16.62 15.53 -2.90
N ILE A 143 17.62 15.02 -2.19
CA ILE A 143 17.78 15.27 -0.75
C ILE A 143 17.98 16.77 -0.48
N ASN A 144 18.83 17.43 -1.25
CA ASN A 144 19.08 18.86 -1.09
C ASN A 144 17.83 19.70 -1.37
N ARG A 145 17.04 19.32 -2.39
CA ARG A 145 15.73 19.95 -2.68
C ARG A 145 14.74 19.78 -1.54
N LEU A 146 14.65 18.59 -0.94
CA LEU A 146 13.79 18.33 0.21
C LEU A 146 14.20 19.14 1.44
N ARG A 147 15.50 19.27 1.72
CA ARG A 147 16.01 20.08 2.82
C ARG A 147 15.72 21.56 2.63
N PHE A 148 15.95 22.08 1.43
CA PHE A 148 15.63 23.46 1.11
C PHE A 148 14.15 23.78 1.32
N GLU A 149 13.26 22.93 0.79
CA GLU A 149 11.80 23.09 0.98
C GLU A 149 11.41 23.01 2.46
N GLN A 150 12.02 22.11 3.22
CA GLN A 150 11.78 21.99 4.66
C GLN A 150 12.14 23.28 5.40
N ASP A 151 13.29 23.88 5.08
CA ASP A 151 13.73 25.12 5.70
C ASP A 151 12.82 26.30 5.31
N GLU A 152 12.44 26.40 4.04
CA GLU A 152 11.50 27.43 3.57
C GLU A 152 10.15 27.31 4.28
N ARG A 153 9.57 26.11 4.35
CA ARG A 153 8.28 25.89 5.05
C ARG A 153 8.38 26.19 6.53
N THR A 154 9.49 25.87 7.17
CA THR A 154 9.71 26.18 8.58
C THR A 154 9.78 27.69 8.78
N SER A 155 10.52 28.39 7.93
CA SER A 155 10.61 29.86 7.98
C SER A 155 9.27 30.54 7.72
N TYR A 156 8.47 30.08 6.74
CA TYR A 156 7.13 30.62 6.49
C TYR A 156 6.19 30.38 7.66
N LYS A 157 6.28 29.23 8.32
CA LYS A 157 5.47 28.92 9.50
C LYS A 157 5.83 29.83 10.68
N GLU A 158 7.12 30.06 10.94
CA GLU A 158 7.57 30.99 11.98
C GLU A 158 7.10 32.42 11.71
N GLU A 159 7.14 32.85 10.45
CA GLU A 159 6.65 34.16 10.02
C GLU A 159 5.13 34.27 10.17
N GLU A 160 4.38 33.23 9.80
CA GLU A 160 2.93 33.15 9.99
C GLU A 160 2.57 33.27 11.47
N GLU A 161 3.22 32.50 12.35
CA GLU A 161 3.00 32.55 13.80
C GLU A 161 3.30 33.96 14.35
N ARG A 162 4.38 34.60 13.89
CA ARG A 162 4.73 35.97 14.26
C ARG A 162 3.66 36.97 13.84
N LEU A 163 3.23 36.94 12.57
CA LEU A 163 2.19 37.82 12.05
C LEU A 163 0.83 37.57 12.71
N GLN A 164 0.53 36.32 13.06
CA GLN A 164 -0.69 35.96 13.76
C GLN A 164 -0.71 36.54 15.18
N LEU A 165 0.43 36.51 15.89
CA LEU A 165 0.58 37.16 17.19
C LEU A 165 0.44 38.68 17.09
N GLU A 166 1.06 39.31 16.10
CA GLU A 166 0.94 40.75 15.85
C GLU A 166 -0.51 41.15 15.55
N ARG A 167 -1.18 40.41 14.66
CA ARG A 167 -2.60 40.61 14.35
C ARG A 167 -3.46 40.50 15.61
N GLN A 168 -3.24 39.50 16.45
CA GLN A 168 -3.96 39.37 17.72
C GLN A 168 -3.69 40.54 18.67
N GLY A 169 -2.45 41.06 18.70
CA GLY A 169 -2.07 42.25 19.45
C GLY A 169 -2.85 43.49 18.98
N LEU A 170 -2.84 43.75 17.67
CA LEU A 170 -3.55 44.88 17.06
C LEU A 170 -5.07 44.78 17.26
N ILE A 171 -5.67 43.59 17.15
CA ILE A 171 -7.10 43.40 17.43
C ILE A 171 -7.43 43.77 18.89
N LYS A 172 -6.59 43.37 19.85
CA LYS A 172 -6.78 43.72 21.26
C LYS A 172 -6.63 45.23 21.49
N GLU A 173 -5.69 45.88 20.82
CA GLU A 173 -5.52 47.33 20.90
C GLU A 173 -6.72 48.08 20.30
N ASN A 174 -7.16 47.69 19.11
CA ASN A 174 -8.33 48.27 18.45
C ASN A 174 -9.58 48.12 19.34
N ARG A 175 -9.78 46.95 19.94
CA ARG A 175 -10.88 46.72 20.90
C ARG A 175 -10.79 47.65 22.11
N LYS A 176 -9.59 47.89 22.67
CA LYS A 176 -9.42 48.85 23.77
C LYS A 176 -9.73 50.29 23.34
N VAL A 177 -9.39 50.67 22.11
CA VAL A 177 -9.72 51.99 21.56
C VAL A 177 -11.23 52.11 21.36
N GLN A 178 -11.88 51.09 20.80
CA GLN A 178 -13.33 51.03 20.67
C GLN A 178 -14.02 51.17 22.04
N GLU A 179 -13.60 50.40 23.04
CA GLU A 179 -14.15 50.48 24.39
C GLU A 179 -13.92 51.86 25.05
N LYS A 180 -12.89 52.61 24.65
CA LYS A 180 -12.68 54.01 25.10
C LYS A 180 -13.60 54.97 24.33
N LEU A 181 -13.76 54.77 23.03
CA LEU A 181 -14.65 55.57 22.19
C LEU A 181 -16.10 55.43 22.68
N ASP A 182 -16.58 54.19 22.87
CA ASP A 182 -17.91 53.89 23.38
C ASP A 182 -18.17 54.53 24.77
N ARG A 183 -17.11 54.70 25.59
CA ARG A 183 -17.21 55.44 26.87
C ARG A 183 -17.34 56.94 26.65
N PHE A 184 -16.58 57.51 25.73
CA PHE A 184 -16.70 58.94 25.40
C PHE A 184 -18.05 59.26 24.76
N ASP A 185 -18.55 58.40 23.87
CA ASP A 185 -19.88 58.53 23.28
C ASP A 185 -20.97 58.57 24.36
N LYS A 186 -20.92 57.65 25.33
CA LYS A 186 -21.85 57.68 26.49
C LYS A 186 -21.73 58.96 27.31
N LEU A 187 -20.52 59.43 27.59
CA LEU A 187 -20.31 60.67 28.34
C LEU A 187 -20.86 61.89 27.58
N LEU A 188 -20.73 61.90 26.25
CA LEU A 188 -21.29 62.93 25.37
C LEU A 188 -22.82 62.88 25.36
N ASP A 189 -23.41 61.70 25.24
CA ASP A 189 -24.86 61.52 25.34
C ASP A 189 -25.39 62.02 26.69
N ASP A 190 -24.74 61.66 27.79
CA ASP A 190 -25.08 62.13 29.13
C ASP A 190 -24.95 63.66 29.25
N PHE A 191 -23.93 64.25 28.63
CA PHE A 191 -23.73 65.71 28.61
C PHE A 191 -24.79 66.44 27.80
N VAL A 192 -25.16 65.93 26.62
CA VAL A 192 -26.26 66.46 25.81
C VAL A 192 -27.57 66.38 26.59
N LEU A 193 -27.87 65.22 27.19
CA LEU A 193 -29.06 65.05 28.03
C LEU A 193 -29.08 66.01 29.22
N ALA A 194 -27.93 66.30 29.84
CA ALA A 194 -27.83 67.24 30.94
C ALA A 194 -27.96 68.71 30.51
N ILE A 195 -27.61 69.05 29.27
CA ILE A 195 -27.76 70.41 28.71
C ILE A 195 -29.19 70.65 28.21
N ASN A 196 -29.90 69.63 27.75
CA ASN A 196 -31.27 69.78 27.22
C ASN A 196 -32.21 70.60 28.12
N PRO A 197 -32.27 70.40 29.46
CA PRO A 197 -33.10 71.23 30.34
C PRO A 197 -32.65 72.70 30.41
N MET A 198 -31.35 72.97 30.27
CA MET A 198 -30.80 74.32 30.25
C MET A 198 -31.08 75.01 28.91
N GLU A 199 -30.94 74.27 27.80
CA GLU A 199 -31.32 74.75 26.47
C GLU A 199 -32.82 75.03 26.39
N GLU A 200 -33.66 74.14 26.91
CA GLU A 200 -35.11 74.32 26.98
C GLU A 200 -35.47 75.55 27.81
N ALA A 201 -34.83 75.76 28.97
CA ALA A 201 -35.01 76.96 29.79
C ALA A 201 -34.54 78.25 29.08
N LEU A 202 -33.42 78.21 28.36
CA LEU A 202 -32.93 79.35 27.55
C LEU A 202 -33.87 79.64 26.38
N GLN A 203 -34.36 78.61 25.68
CA GLN A 203 -35.35 78.76 24.62
C GLN A 203 -36.70 79.26 25.15
N GLU A 204 -37.10 78.87 26.36
CA GLU A 204 -38.28 79.40 27.04
C GLU A 204 -38.12 80.87 27.42
N GLU A 205 -36.93 81.30 27.85
CA GLU A 205 -36.62 82.70 28.11
C GLU A 205 -36.54 83.52 26.81
N ASP A 206 -35.99 82.99 25.73
CA ASP A 206 -36.03 83.61 24.40
C ASP A 206 -37.48 83.68 23.86
N LYS A 207 -38.29 82.64 24.06
CA LYS A 207 -39.73 82.64 23.74
C LYS A 207 -40.50 83.62 24.64
N LYS A 208 -40.21 83.74 25.93
CA LYS A 208 -40.79 84.75 26.83
C LYS A 208 -40.34 86.17 26.49
N ALA A 209 -39.13 86.36 25.99
CA ALA A 209 -38.70 87.65 25.46
C ALA A 209 -39.50 88.04 24.21
N VAL A 210 -39.87 87.07 23.36
CA VAL A 210 -40.77 87.29 22.20
C VAL A 210 -42.24 87.45 22.62
N VAL A 211 -42.72 86.71 23.63
CA VAL A 211 -44.11 86.76 24.12
C VAL A 211 -44.38 87.98 25.02
N SER A 212 -43.39 88.48 25.78
CA SER A 212 -43.53 89.73 26.56
C SER A 212 -43.59 90.99 25.68
N ALA A 213 -43.16 90.89 24.42
CA ALA A 213 -43.38 91.92 23.40
C ALA A 213 -44.69 91.73 22.61
N GLY A 214 -45.37 90.59 22.75
CA GLY A 214 -46.44 90.15 21.83
C GLY A 214 -47.86 90.11 22.39
N ASP A 215 -48.08 90.13 23.70
CA ASP A 215 -49.42 89.89 24.24
C ASP A 215 -50.22 91.18 24.54
N ALA A 216 -50.56 91.87 23.46
CA ALA A 216 -51.79 92.65 23.36
C ALA A 216 -52.44 92.29 22.02
N MET A 217 -53.65 91.70 22.13
CA MET A 217 -54.69 91.59 21.11
C MET A 217 -54.82 90.23 20.41
N GLU A 218 -55.72 89.43 20.98
CA GLU A 218 -56.45 88.34 20.31
C GLU A 218 -57.77 88.92 19.77
N VAL A 219 -58.03 88.81 18.45
CA VAL A 219 -59.37 88.68 17.84
C VAL A 219 -59.24 87.95 16.49
N ASP A 220 -59.96 86.82 16.38
CA ASP A 220 -60.58 86.14 15.22
C ASP A 220 -60.01 86.35 13.80
N ASP A 221 -59.70 85.24 13.11
CA ASP A 221 -60.69 84.64 12.19
C ASP A 221 -60.32 83.20 11.82
N GLU A 222 -61.38 82.41 11.66
CA GLU A 222 -61.41 80.96 11.58
C GLU A 222 -61.47 80.48 10.10
N GLN A 223 -61.06 79.22 9.88
CA GLN A 223 -61.35 78.33 8.74
C GLN A 223 -60.41 78.36 7.51
N ARG A 224 -59.60 77.30 7.35
CA ARG A 224 -60.04 76.10 6.59
C ARG A 224 -59.10 74.87 6.76
N ASP A 225 -59.64 73.87 7.45
CA ASP A 225 -59.54 72.39 7.28
C ASP A 225 -59.06 71.85 5.91
N GLN A 226 -58.48 70.65 5.72
CA GLN A 226 -58.30 69.43 6.54
C GLN A 226 -57.40 68.41 5.79
N HIS A 227 -56.90 67.40 6.54
CA HIS A 227 -56.43 66.04 6.15
C HIS A 227 -54.99 65.88 5.63
N ALA A 228 -54.24 64.82 5.94
CA ALA A 228 -54.29 63.73 6.93
C ALA A 228 -52.93 63.00 6.81
N GLU A 229 -52.34 62.53 7.92
CA GLU A 229 -51.24 61.55 7.89
C GLU A 229 -51.74 60.19 7.35
N PRO A 230 -50.89 59.35 6.72
CA PRO A 230 -50.09 58.39 7.49
C PRO A 230 -48.69 58.04 6.95
N SER A 231 -47.77 57.83 7.89
CA SER A 231 -46.78 56.74 8.00
C SER A 231 -46.48 55.86 6.77
N GLN A 232 -45.21 55.81 6.32
CA GLN A 232 -44.47 54.61 5.82
C GLN A 232 -42.95 54.92 5.83
N THR A 233 -42.11 54.30 6.67
CA THR A 233 -41.28 53.11 6.38
C THR A 233 -40.68 53.02 4.98
N ASN A 234 -39.39 53.34 4.85
CA ASN A 234 -38.37 52.69 4.00
C ASN A 234 -37.02 53.35 4.34
N GLY A 235 -35.93 52.67 4.71
CA GLY A 235 -35.51 51.32 4.35
C GLY A 235 -34.69 51.36 3.06
N GLN A 236 -33.39 51.70 3.17
CA GLN A 236 -32.26 51.15 2.39
C GLN A 236 -31.03 52.07 2.48
N LEU A 237 -30.02 51.68 3.27
CA LEU A 237 -28.63 51.86 2.87
C LEU A 237 -27.96 50.48 2.98
N SER A 238 -27.61 49.94 1.82
CA SER A 238 -26.92 48.67 1.66
C SER A 238 -25.45 48.87 2.00
N THR A 239 -24.99 48.27 3.10
CA THR A 239 -23.57 47.98 3.32
C THR A 239 -23.42 46.47 3.17
N GLN A 240 -22.93 46.05 2.01
CA GLN A 240 -22.46 44.69 1.79
C GLN A 240 -21.18 44.49 2.63
N GLN A 241 -21.32 43.88 3.80
CA GLN A 241 -20.27 43.07 4.40
C GLN A 241 -20.51 41.64 3.94
N SER A 242 -19.68 41.17 3.00
CA SER A 242 -19.51 39.74 2.77
C SER A 242 -18.58 39.21 3.86
N ASP A 243 -19.16 38.57 4.87
CA ASP A 243 -18.48 37.58 5.69
C ASP A 243 -17.90 36.51 4.76
N ASN A 244 -16.58 36.32 4.83
CA ASN A 244 -15.93 35.14 4.29
C ASN A 244 -15.45 34.33 5.51
N ASP A 245 -16.31 33.41 5.94
CA ASP A 245 -16.04 32.42 6.96
C ASP A 245 -14.83 31.57 6.55
N VAL A 246 -13.79 31.62 7.39
CA VAL A 246 -12.70 30.65 7.40
C VAL A 246 -13.26 29.37 8.02
N GLN A 247 -13.54 28.42 7.14
CA GLN A 247 -13.97 27.08 7.49
C GLN A 247 -12.81 26.34 8.16
N MET A 248 -12.90 26.20 9.47
CA MET A 248 -12.14 25.20 10.25
C MET A 248 -12.59 23.82 9.78
N MET A 249 -11.66 23.01 9.29
CA MET A 249 -11.85 21.58 9.07
C MET A 249 -10.81 20.83 9.91
N ASP A 250 -11.30 19.83 10.64
CA ASP A 250 -10.55 18.78 11.34
C ASP A 250 -9.48 18.10 10.48
#